data_AF-A0A5C7QGA9-F1
#
_entry.id   AF-A0A5C7QGA9-F1
#
_cell.length_a   1.000
_cell.length_b   1.000
_cell.length_c   1.000
_cell.angle_alpha   90.00
_cell.angle_beta   90.00
_cell.angle_gamma   90.00
#
_symmetry.space_group_name_H-M   'P 1'
#
loop_
_entity.id
_entity.type
_entity.pdbx_description
1 polymer ?
#
loop_
_entity_poly.entity_id
_entity_poly.type
_entity_poly.pdbx_seq_one_letter_code
_entity_poly.pdbx_strand_id
1 'polypeptide(L)'
;MSGTLGRVYGGDSDLIHIEDGKRARFGAHFAQEIDRAMRFAALGNGTRTGKEVVSQRLCPGCYMIVLFDAAITLAQNNGQSVVELGATMTAAFQRLTIDAAAGEHKLVTEEIHVIMEGKHS
;
A
#
# COMPACT_ATOMS: atom_id res chain seq x y z
N MET A 1 0.12 -20.88 24.11
CA MET A 1 0.93 -20.52 22.93
C MET A 1 0.01 -20.46 21.72
N SER A 2 -0.15 -19.30 21.08
CA SER A 2 -0.34 -19.11 19.62
C SER A 2 -0.84 -17.68 19.36
N GLY A 3 0.08 -16.72 19.40
CA GLY A 3 -0.18 -15.30 19.05
C GLY A 3 0.46 -14.90 17.72
N THR A 4 0.51 -15.83 16.76
CA THR A 4 1.35 -15.71 15.55
C THR A 4 0.61 -15.99 14.25
N LEU A 5 -0.72 -16.08 14.26
CA LEU A 5 -1.53 -16.14 13.04
C LEU A 5 -1.93 -14.69 12.69
N GLY A 6 -1.24 -14.09 11.71
CA GLY A 6 -1.50 -12.73 11.21
C GLY A 6 -0.28 -11.81 11.11
N ARG A 7 0.92 -12.26 11.51
CA ARG A 7 2.15 -11.45 11.39
C ARG A 7 2.64 -11.45 9.94
N VAL A 8 2.38 -10.35 9.23
CA VAL A 8 2.84 -10.16 7.84
C VAL A 8 4.31 -9.73 7.78
N TYR A 9 4.81 -9.09 8.83
CA TYR A 9 6.19 -8.63 8.96
C TYR A 9 6.61 -8.75 10.43
N GLY A 10 7.91 -8.75 10.73
CA GLY A 10 8.46 -8.79 12.10
C GLY A 10 8.14 -7.57 12.96
N GLY A 11 6.99 -6.93 12.74
CA GLY A 11 6.43 -5.92 13.61
C GLY A 11 6.06 -6.52 14.97
N ASP A 12 6.33 -5.73 16.00
CA ASP A 12 5.90 -6.01 17.36
C ASP A 12 4.42 -6.38 17.42
N SER A 13 4.04 -7.19 18.41
CA SER A 13 2.65 -7.62 18.67
C SER A 13 1.66 -6.48 18.89
N ASP A 14 2.14 -5.24 18.91
CA ASP A 14 1.41 -4.07 19.36
C ASP A 14 0.99 -3.17 18.17
N LEU A 15 1.21 -3.62 16.93
CA LEU A 15 0.77 -2.90 15.73
C LEU A 15 -0.66 -3.26 15.31
N ILE A 16 -1.38 -2.29 14.75
CA ILE A 16 -2.74 -2.50 14.22
C ILE A 16 -2.65 -3.11 12.82
N HIS A 17 -3.13 -4.34 12.68
CA HIS A 17 -3.17 -5.05 11.40
C HIS A 17 -4.53 -4.89 10.72
N ILE A 18 -4.52 -4.68 9.39
CA ILE A 18 -5.72 -4.85 8.57
C ILE A 18 -5.97 -6.35 8.42
N GLU A 19 -7.13 -6.80 8.89
CA GLU A 19 -7.56 -8.20 8.77
C GLU A 19 -7.46 -8.70 7.31
N ASP A 20 -7.13 -9.98 7.17
CA ASP A 20 -7.09 -10.67 5.88
C ASP A 20 -8.44 -10.56 5.16
N GLY A 21 -8.43 -10.43 3.84
CA GLY A 21 -9.63 -10.18 3.03
C GLY A 21 -10.16 -8.74 3.03
N LYS A 22 -9.79 -7.88 4.00
CA LYS A 22 -10.20 -6.45 4.01
C LYS A 22 -9.25 -5.52 3.24
N ARG A 23 -8.02 -5.97 2.97
CA ARG A 23 -6.96 -5.18 2.32
C ARG A 23 -7.38 -4.58 0.97
N ALA A 24 -8.06 -5.35 0.14
CA ALA A 24 -8.54 -4.88 -1.17
C ALA A 24 -9.55 -3.73 -1.06
N ARG A 25 -10.45 -3.78 -0.07
CA ARG A 25 -11.44 -2.72 0.19
C ARG A 25 -10.75 -1.45 0.66
N PHE A 26 -9.79 -1.57 1.58
CA PHE A 26 -9.01 -0.42 2.04
C PHE A 26 -8.19 0.18 0.89
N GLY A 27 -7.54 -0.65 0.06
CA GLY A 27 -6.82 -0.19 -1.13
C GLY A 27 -7.71 0.61 -2.09
N ALA A 28 -8.92 0.12 -2.37
CA ALA A 28 -9.88 0.83 -3.22
C ALA A 28 -10.31 2.19 -2.61
N HIS A 29 -10.52 2.23 -1.29
CA HIS A 29 -10.86 3.48 -0.60
C HIS A 29 -9.72 4.50 -0.68
N PHE A 30 -8.48 4.09 -0.40
CA PHE A 30 -7.31 4.97 -0.50
C PHE A 30 -7.08 5.48 -1.92
N ALA A 31 -7.28 4.64 -2.94
CA ALA A 31 -7.19 5.07 -4.34
C ALA A 31 -8.18 6.20 -4.67
N GLN A 32 -9.41 6.13 -4.15
CA GLN A 32 -10.43 7.17 -4.32
C GLN A 32 -10.06 8.46 -3.60
N GLU A 33 -9.54 8.39 -2.37
CA GLU A 33 -9.13 9.57 -1.62
C GLU A 33 -7.92 10.27 -2.26
N ILE A 34 -6.95 9.52 -2.79
CA ILE A 34 -5.81 10.07 -3.53
C ILE A 34 -6.29 10.78 -4.81
N ASP A 35 -7.14 10.15 -5.63
CA ASP A 35 -7.70 10.77 -6.84
C ASP A 35 -8.43 12.08 -6.51
N ARG A 36 -9.27 12.07 -5.47
CA ARG A 36 -9.99 13.25 -5.01
C ARG A 36 -9.04 14.36 -4.54
N ALA A 37 -8.06 14.04 -3.71
CA ALA A 37 -7.11 15.01 -3.17
C ALA A 37 -6.30 15.69 -4.28
N MET A 38 -5.82 14.92 -5.26
CA MET A 38 -5.06 15.45 -6.40
C MET A 38 -5.91 16.38 -7.28
N ARG A 39 -7.17 16.02 -7.54
CA ARG A 39 -8.12 16.88 -8.28
C ARG A 39 -8.37 18.19 -7.56
N PHE A 40 -8.60 18.14 -6.24
CA PHE A 40 -8.81 19.35 -5.45
C PHE A 40 -7.57 20.23 -5.39
N ALA A 41 -6.37 19.64 -5.25
CA ALA A 41 -5.12 20.40 -5.30
C ALA A 41 -4.95 21.14 -6.64
N ALA A 42 -5.24 20.47 -7.77
CA ALA A 42 -5.16 21.07 -9.09
C ALA A 42 -6.18 22.19 -9.32
N LEU A 43 -7.36 22.11 -8.69
CA LEU A 43 -8.34 23.19 -8.68
C LEU A 43 -7.87 24.36 -7.80
N GLY A 44 -7.43 24.06 -6.57
CA GLY A 44 -7.05 25.06 -5.57
C GLY A 44 -5.80 25.88 -5.95
N ASN A 45 -4.87 25.29 -6.70
CA ASN A 45 -3.69 25.99 -7.19
C ASN A 45 -3.87 26.65 -8.57
N GLY A 46 -5.08 26.58 -9.15
CA GLY A 46 -5.39 27.19 -10.45
C GLY A 46 -4.82 26.46 -11.68
N THR A 47 -4.19 25.30 -11.52
CA THR A 47 -3.63 24.53 -12.64
C THR A 47 -4.74 23.92 -13.52
N ARG A 48 -5.93 23.72 -12.96
CA ARG A 48 -7.11 23.19 -13.65
C ARG A 48 -8.39 23.91 -13.23
N THR A 49 -9.35 23.97 -14.14
CA THR A 49 -10.71 24.44 -13.90
C THR A 49 -11.61 23.33 -13.35
N GLY A 50 -12.76 23.70 -12.78
CA GLY A 50 -13.77 22.75 -12.30
C GLY A 50 -14.23 21.74 -13.37
N LYS A 51 -14.32 22.17 -14.63
CA LYS A 51 -14.68 21.28 -15.75
C LYS A 51 -13.57 20.28 -16.06
N GLU A 52 -12.32 20.69 -15.97
CA GLU A 52 -11.17 19.84 -16.29
C GLU A 52 -10.93 18.78 -15.22
N VAL A 53 -11.06 19.14 -13.93
CA VAL A 53 -10.91 18.16 -12.84
C VAL A 53 -12.00 17.09 -12.82
N VAL A 54 -13.11 17.26 -13.56
CA VAL A 54 -14.14 16.23 -13.72
C VAL A 54 -13.93 15.42 -15.00
N SER A 55 -13.52 16.08 -16.10
CA SER A 55 -13.47 15.45 -17.42
C SER A 55 -12.11 14.83 -17.78
N GLN A 56 -11.02 15.24 -17.14
CA GLN A 56 -9.68 14.73 -17.42
C GLN A 56 -9.31 13.58 -16.46
N ARG A 57 -8.64 12.56 -17.00
CA ARG A 57 -8.00 11.51 -16.20
C ARG A 57 -6.69 12.06 -15.63
N LEU A 58 -6.34 11.71 -14.39
CA LEU A 58 -4.99 12.04 -13.91
C LEU A 58 -3.97 11.08 -14.55
N CYS A 59 -2.73 11.57 -14.63
CA CYS A 59 -1.61 10.81 -15.16
C CYS A 59 -1.31 9.60 -14.26
N PRO A 60 -1.25 8.37 -14.80
CA PRO A 60 -0.90 7.16 -14.06
C PRO A 60 0.39 7.30 -13.22
N GLY A 61 1.41 7.96 -13.78
CA GLY A 61 2.69 8.16 -13.09
C GLY A 61 2.59 9.06 -11.84
N CYS A 62 1.68 10.03 -11.82
CA CYS A 62 1.54 10.91 -10.67
C CYS A 62 0.96 10.18 -9.45
N TYR A 63 0.04 9.23 -9.64
CA TYR A 63 -0.47 8.41 -8.54
C TYR A 63 0.63 7.53 -7.94
N MET A 64 1.50 6.96 -8.78
CA MET A 64 2.61 6.14 -8.29
C MET A 64 3.52 6.94 -7.37
N ILE A 65 3.92 8.15 -7.79
CA ILE A 65 4.77 9.01 -6.97
C ILE A 65 4.10 9.34 -5.62
N VAL A 66 2.81 9.69 -5.63
CA VAL A 66 2.07 9.97 -4.38
C VAL A 66 1.99 8.74 -3.48
N LEU A 67 1.76 7.55 -4.04
CA LEU A 67 1.72 6.31 -3.26
C LEU A 67 3.07 5.96 -2.64
N PHE A 68 4.17 6.16 -3.38
CA PHE A 68 5.53 5.95 -2.86
C PHE A 68 5.86 6.95 -1.74
N ASP A 69 5.54 8.23 -1.92
CA ASP A 69 5.80 9.27 -0.92
C ASP A 69 4.97 9.05 0.36
N ALA A 70 3.72 8.61 0.22
CA ALA A 70 2.87 8.21 1.34
C ALA A 70 3.48 7.01 2.10
N ALA A 71 4.01 6.01 1.39
CA ALA A 71 4.66 4.86 2.01
C ALA A 71 5.94 5.27 2.78
N ILE A 72 6.74 6.17 2.21
CA ILE A 72 7.94 6.73 2.88
C ILE A 72 7.54 7.47 4.16
N THR A 73 6.54 8.34 4.08
CA THR A 73 6.03 9.09 5.24
C THR A 73 5.54 8.15 6.34
N LEU A 74 4.79 7.11 5.98
CA LEU A 74 4.32 6.10 6.93
C LEU A 74 5.48 5.33 7.56
N ALA A 75 6.49 4.92 6.77
CA ALA A 75 7.65 4.24 7.29
C ALA A 75 8.41 5.11 8.31
N GLN A 76 8.64 6.38 7.99
CA GLN A 76 9.28 7.34 8.88
C GLN A 76 8.50 7.53 10.19
N ASN A 77 7.17 7.70 10.09
CA ASN A 77 6.30 7.86 11.26
C ASN A 77 6.29 6.63 12.18
N ASN A 78 6.54 5.44 11.62
CA ASN A 78 6.58 4.18 12.36
C ASN A 78 8.02 3.70 12.66
N GLY A 79 9.04 4.53 12.40
CA GLY A 79 10.44 4.17 12.66
C GLY A 79 11.02 3.07 11.76
N GLN A 80 10.36 2.74 10.64
CA GLN A 80 10.86 1.78 9.66
C GLN A 80 11.90 2.45 8.73
N SER A 81 12.98 1.73 8.43
CA SER A 81 13.99 2.24 7.49
C SER A 81 13.46 2.27 6.04
N VAL A 82 13.83 3.28 5.26
CA VAL A 82 13.41 3.39 3.85
C VAL A 82 13.94 2.23 2.99
N VAL A 83 15.11 1.68 3.33
CA VAL A 83 15.69 0.52 2.64
C VAL A 83 14.82 -0.73 2.85
N GLU A 84 14.40 -0.98 4.09
CA GLU A 84 13.51 -2.08 4.43
C GLU A 84 12.10 -1.91 3.83
N LEU A 85 11.59 -0.68 3.80
CA LEU A 85 10.36 -0.35 3.09
C LEU A 85 10.46 -0.75 1.62
N GLY A 86 11.56 -0.39 0.94
CA GLY A 86 11.75 -0.72 -0.48
C GLY A 86 11.76 -2.23 -0.75
N ALA A 87 12.44 -3.00 0.11
CA ALA A 87 12.43 -4.47 0.04
C ALA A 87 11.01 -5.03 0.24
N THR A 88 10.30 -4.51 1.25
CA THR A 88 8.92 -4.91 1.58
C THR A 88 7.95 -4.63 0.44
N MET A 89 8.00 -3.42 -0.13
CA MET A 89 7.15 -3.03 -1.25
C MET A 89 7.44 -3.86 -2.50
N THR A 90 8.71 -4.19 -2.76
CA THR A 90 9.09 -5.03 -3.90
C THR A 90 8.50 -6.44 -3.75
N ALA A 91 8.67 -7.06 -2.58
CA ALA A 91 8.11 -8.38 -2.31
C ALA A 91 6.57 -8.38 -2.40
N ALA A 92 5.92 -7.39 -1.81
CA ALA A 92 4.46 -7.24 -1.88
C ALA A 92 3.97 -7.04 -3.31
N PHE A 93 4.63 -6.18 -4.09
CA PHE A 93 4.27 -5.94 -5.49
C PHE A 93 4.42 -7.20 -6.34
N GLN A 94 5.55 -7.91 -6.22
CA GLN A 94 5.78 -9.17 -6.92
C GLN A 94 4.69 -10.19 -6.60
N ARG A 95 4.34 -10.35 -5.33
CA ARG A 95 3.29 -11.27 -4.90
C ARG A 95 1.94 -10.90 -5.53
N LEU A 96 1.50 -9.66 -5.35
CA LEU A 96 0.24 -9.17 -5.91
C LEU A 96 0.17 -9.33 -7.44
N THR A 97 1.29 -9.16 -8.15
CA THR A 97 1.32 -9.38 -9.62
C THR A 97 1.20 -10.84 -10.01
N ILE A 98 1.77 -11.76 -9.22
CA ILE A 98 1.64 -13.21 -9.45
C ILE A 98 0.19 -13.62 -9.26
N ASP A 99 -0.45 -13.18 -8.18
CA ASP A 99 -1.86 -13.51 -7.88
C ASP A 99 -2.80 -12.89 -8.92
N ALA A 100 -2.50 -11.67 -9.38
CA ALA A 100 -3.22 -11.02 -10.47
C ALA A 100 -3.16 -11.83 -11.77
N ALA A 101 -1.98 -12.34 -12.12
CA ALA A 101 -1.76 -13.14 -13.32
C ALA A 101 -2.43 -14.52 -13.24
N ALA A 102 -2.58 -15.07 -12.03
CA ALA A 102 -3.28 -16.33 -11.77
C ALA A 102 -4.82 -16.20 -11.86
N GLY A 103 -5.37 -14.98 -11.99
CA GLY A 103 -6.81 -14.74 -11.95
C GLY A 103 -7.41 -14.85 -10.54
N GLU A 104 -6.55 -14.93 -9.52
CA GLU A 104 -6.91 -15.03 -8.09
C GLU A 104 -7.13 -13.65 -7.46
N HIS A 105 -7.32 -12.61 -8.27
CA HIS A 105 -7.67 -11.27 -7.82
C HIS A 105 -9.07 -11.17 -7.15
N LYS A 106 -9.70 -12.30 -6.81
CA LYS A 106 -10.88 -12.38 -5.95
C LYS A 106 -10.41 -12.53 -4.50
N LEU A 107 -10.37 -11.40 -3.79
CA LEU A 107 -10.26 -11.32 -2.34
C LEU A 107 -9.07 -12.12 -1.77
N VAL A 108 -7.92 -11.48 -1.75
CA VAL A 108 -6.67 -11.93 -1.11
C VAL A 108 -6.94 -12.36 0.35
N THR A 109 -7.19 -13.65 0.56
CA THR A 109 -6.88 -14.38 1.80
C THR A 109 -5.55 -15.08 1.54
N GLU A 110 -4.45 -14.42 1.89
CA GLU A 110 -3.13 -15.02 1.76
C GLU A 110 -2.58 -15.36 3.14
N GLU A 111 -2.43 -16.66 3.40
CA GLU A 111 -1.45 -17.15 4.36
C GLU A 111 -0.06 -16.98 3.74
N ILE A 112 0.73 -16.06 4.30
CA ILE A 112 2.08 -15.74 3.81
C ILE A 112 3.10 -16.44 4.70
N HIS A 113 3.91 -17.33 4.11
CA HIS A 113 5.00 -18.02 4.80
C HIS A 113 6.30 -17.18 4.79
N VAL A 114 6.88 -16.97 5.97
CA VAL A 114 8.12 -16.20 6.17
C VAL A 114 9.32 -17.15 6.28
N ILE A 115 10.40 -16.85 5.57
CA ILE A 115 11.72 -17.48 5.76
C ILE A 115 12.50 -16.62 6.76
N MET A 116 12.76 -17.16 7.95
CA MET A 116 13.59 -16.53 8.98
C MET A 116 15.04 -17.01 8.82
N GLU A 117 15.95 -16.14 8.35
CA GLU A 117 17.39 -16.38 8.51
C GLU A 117 17.78 -16.03 9.95
N GLY A 118 17.87 -17.05 10.81
CA GLY A 118 18.28 -16.88 12.20
C GLY A 118 19.75 -16.49 12.33
N LYS A 119 20.03 -15.30 12.87
CA LYS A 119 21.30 -15.04 13.58
C LYS A 119 21.08 -15.33 15.06
N HIS A 120 21.61 -16.47 15.50
CA HIS A 120 21.74 -16.80 16.91
C HIS A 120 22.75 -15.86 17.58
N SER A 121 22.35 -15.25 18.69
CA SER A 121 23.20 -14.76 19.76
C SER A 121 22.82 -15.48 21.04
#